data_AF-A0A9E3VRK0-F1
#
_entry.id   AF-A0A9E3VRK0-F1
#
_cell.length_a   1.000
_cell.length_b   1.000
_cell.length_c   1.000
_cell.angle_alpha   90.00
_cell.angle_beta   90.00
_cell.angle_gamma   90.00
#
_symmetry.space_group_name_H-M   'P 1'
#
loop_
_entity.id
_entity.type
_entity.pdbx_description
1 polymer ?
#
loop_
_entity_poly.entity_id
_entity_poly.type
_entity_poly.pdbx_seq_one_letter_code
_entity_poly.pdbx_strand_id
1 'polypeptide(L)'
;MSRHGIVNGRTYWLLGVCATLQMLVAGVAFAGIDFQVAAGDSHILAAAKVEYVDLLTKTLETKRATTQVAVTDSRELAQAGENADVMECVVAQLATETNESAVRLRDTGQVQQSRQVLEENARVLRENAAKYNSQKLESLGKTNSDQANQVADPQRWKALRKSMTKGQYDIKQQTGK
;
A
#
# COMPACT_ATOMS: atom_id res chain seq x y z
N MET A 1 4.30 15.82 14.02
CA MET A 1 5.24 15.94 15.14
C MET A 1 6.43 15.02 14.88
N SER A 2 7.53 15.56 14.35
CA SER A 2 8.73 14.79 14.00
C SER A 2 9.59 14.58 15.25
N ARG A 3 9.64 13.34 15.76
CA ARG A 3 10.54 13.00 16.87
C ARG A 3 11.96 12.85 16.34
N HIS A 4 12.84 13.71 16.85
CA HIS A 4 14.27 13.69 16.60
C HIS A 4 14.93 12.71 17.58
N GLY A 5 15.73 11.77 17.06
CA GLY A 5 16.57 10.88 17.86
C GLY A 5 18.03 11.02 17.45
N ILE A 6 18.91 11.30 18.41
CA ILE A 6 20.36 11.37 18.23
C ILE A 6 20.96 10.09 18.79
N VAL A 7 21.70 9.33 17.97
CA VAL A 7 22.53 8.21 18.41
C VAL A 7 23.94 8.42 17.85
N ASN A 8 24.95 8.46 18.74
CA ASN A 8 26.37 8.63 18.42
C ASN A 8 26.72 9.83 17.51
N GLY A 9 26.11 10.99 17.75
CA GLY A 9 26.55 12.26 17.16
C GLY A 9 26.28 12.43 15.65
N ARG A 10 25.49 11.55 15.03
CA ARG A 10 25.02 11.69 13.65
C ARG A 10 23.50 11.83 13.59
N THR A 11 23.03 12.87 12.90
CA THR A 11 21.62 13.11 12.58
C THR A 11 21.17 12.16 11.49
N TYR A 12 20.22 11.27 11.80
CA TYR A 12 19.58 10.39 10.84
C TYR A 12 18.18 10.92 10.50
N TRP A 13 17.94 11.16 9.22
CA TRP A 13 16.61 11.44 8.69
C TRP A 13 15.86 10.12 8.59
N LEU A 14 14.85 9.89 9.44
CA LEU A 14 13.90 8.79 9.29
C LEU A 14 13.02 9.08 8.07
N LEU A 15 13.53 8.72 6.90
CA LEU A 15 12.70 8.56 5.70
C LEU A 15 11.88 7.28 5.86
N GLY A 16 10.56 7.46 5.84
CA GLY A 16 9.57 6.50 5.34
C GLY A 16 9.70 5.07 5.81
N VAL A 17 8.93 4.71 6.84
CA VAL A 17 8.60 3.30 7.08
C VAL A 17 7.13 3.10 6.75
N CYS A 18 6.84 3.04 5.44
CA CYS A 18 5.69 2.29 4.92
C CYS A 18 5.90 0.77 5.05
N ALA A 19 7.00 0.34 5.70
CA ALA A 19 7.44 -1.05 5.80
C ALA A 19 7.01 -1.77 7.10
N THR A 20 6.06 -1.25 7.87
CA THR A 20 5.56 -1.91 9.10
C THR A 20 4.20 -2.60 8.95
N LEU A 21 3.73 -2.85 7.72
CA LEU A 21 2.52 -3.67 7.48
C LEU A 21 2.74 -4.86 6.52
N GLN A 22 3.97 -5.29 6.25
CA GLN A 22 4.22 -6.37 5.28
C GLN A 22 5.25 -7.42 5.71
N MET A 23 5.13 -7.94 6.93
CA MET A 23 5.78 -9.20 7.34
C MET A 23 4.77 -10.24 7.86
N LEU A 24 3.66 -10.46 7.14
CA LEU A 24 2.81 -11.64 7.38
C LEU A 24 1.85 -11.94 6.21
N VAL A 25 2.36 -12.03 4.97
CA VAL A 25 1.63 -12.68 3.86
C VAL A 25 2.56 -13.64 3.12
N ALA A 26 3.08 -14.61 3.86
CA ALA A 26 3.60 -15.84 3.28
C ALA A 26 3.17 -16.99 4.20
N GLY A 27 1.98 -17.54 3.94
CA GLY A 27 1.53 -18.80 4.57
C GLY A 27 0.49 -18.71 5.70
N VAL A 28 -0.35 -17.67 5.76
CA VAL A 28 -1.46 -17.63 6.74
C VAL A 28 -2.76 -18.02 6.05
N ALA A 29 -3.33 -19.15 6.48
CA ALA A 29 -4.72 -19.47 6.22
C ALA A 29 -5.59 -18.37 6.83
N PHE A 30 -6.37 -17.66 6.00
CA PHE A 30 -7.38 -16.73 6.48
C PHE A 30 -8.52 -17.53 7.14
N ALA A 31 -8.39 -17.79 8.45
CA ALA A 31 -9.57 -17.99 9.28
C ALA A 31 -10.23 -16.62 9.43
N GLY A 32 -11.48 -16.48 8.98
CA GLY A 32 -12.27 -15.26 9.25
C GLY A 32 -12.39 -15.07 10.75
N ILE A 33 -11.66 -14.11 11.29
CA ILE A 33 -11.79 -13.67 12.68
C ILE A 33 -12.85 -12.56 12.66
N ASP A 34 -14.08 -12.89 13.04
CA ASP A 34 -15.06 -11.88 13.44
C ASP A 34 -14.60 -11.29 14.78
N PHE A 35 -14.12 -10.04 14.77
CA PHE A 35 -13.70 -9.32 15.97
C PHE A 35 -14.82 -8.35 16.37
N GLN A 36 -15.69 -8.75 17.30
CA GLN A 36 -16.67 -7.85 17.93
C GLN A 36 -15.98 -7.08 19.06
N VAL A 37 -15.91 -5.76 18.96
CA VAL A 37 -15.25 -4.88 19.95
C VAL A 37 -16.19 -3.75 20.33
N ALA A 38 -16.33 -3.51 21.63
CA ALA A 38 -17.11 -2.37 22.13
C ALA A 38 -16.34 -1.06 21.91
N ALA A 39 -17.05 0.02 21.56
CA ALA A 39 -16.44 1.33 21.42
C ALA A 39 -15.96 1.90 22.77
N GLY A 40 -14.85 2.63 22.75
CA GLY A 40 -14.26 3.29 23.92
C GLY A 40 -12.97 2.66 24.46
N ASP A 41 -12.65 1.42 24.05
CA ASP A 41 -11.45 0.72 24.49
C ASP A 41 -10.33 0.73 23.43
N SER A 42 -9.07 0.67 23.90
CA SER A 42 -7.88 0.47 23.07
C SER A 42 -7.40 -0.97 23.19
N HIS A 43 -7.27 -1.67 22.06
CA HIS A 43 -6.89 -3.09 22.03
C HIS A 43 -5.61 -3.30 21.23
N ILE A 44 -4.73 -4.19 21.74
CA ILE A 44 -3.60 -4.70 20.96
C ILE A 44 -4.15 -5.65 19.90
N LEU A 45 -3.94 -5.33 18.61
CA LEU A 45 -4.34 -6.22 17.51
C LEU A 45 -3.24 -7.18 17.10
N ALA A 46 -1.99 -6.73 17.17
CA ALA A 46 -0.86 -7.50 16.64
C ALA A 46 0.43 -7.18 17.39
N ALA A 47 1.29 -8.20 17.47
CA ALA A 47 2.67 -8.07 17.93
C ALA A 47 3.59 -8.70 16.88
N ALA A 48 4.59 -7.94 16.44
CA ALA A 48 5.64 -8.43 15.55
C ALA A 48 6.94 -8.60 16.36
N LYS A 49 7.60 -9.73 16.16
CA LYS A 49 8.92 -10.03 16.72
C LYS A 49 9.84 -10.41 15.57
N VAL A 50 10.96 -9.72 15.45
CA VAL A 50 12.03 -10.04 14.49
C VAL A 50 13.29 -10.34 15.28
N GLU A 51 13.85 -11.52 15.04
CA GLU A 51 15.16 -11.90 15.54
C GLU A 51 16.15 -11.84 14.38
N TYR A 52 17.28 -11.19 14.57
CA TYR A 52 18.31 -11.06 13.55
C TYR A 52 19.69 -11.07 14.19
N VAL A 53 20.69 -11.53 13.45
CA VAL A 53 22.08 -11.42 13.86
C VAL A 53 22.59 -10.06 13.38
N ASP A 54 23.01 -9.21 14.31
CA ASP A 54 23.71 -7.97 13.97
C ASP A 54 25.09 -8.33 13.40
N LEU A 55 25.36 -7.88 12.17
CA LEU A 55 26.58 -8.25 11.45
C LEU A 55 27.82 -7.48 11.94
N LEU A 56 27.65 -6.35 12.62
CA LEU A 56 28.76 -5.62 13.26
C LEU A 56 29.15 -6.25 14.59
N THR A 57 28.17 -6.54 15.44
CA THR A 57 28.43 -7.05 16.81
C THR A 57 28.47 -8.58 16.87
N LYS A 58 27.99 -9.27 15.82
CA LYS A 58 27.83 -10.72 15.73
C LYS A 58 26.93 -11.31 16.82
N THR A 59 26.04 -10.51 17.38
CA THR A 59 25.09 -10.94 18.41
C THR A 59 23.69 -11.14 17.84
N LEU A 60 22.95 -12.11 18.36
CA LEU A 60 21.53 -12.26 18.07
C LEU A 60 20.76 -11.16 18.82
N GLU A 61 20.11 -10.28 18.07
CA GLU A 61 19.24 -9.24 18.60
C GLU A 61 17.76 -9.55 18.33
N THR A 62 16.89 -9.01 19.15
CA THR A 62 15.44 -9.10 19.00
C THR A 62 14.82 -7.72 18.97
N LYS A 63 14.04 -7.41 17.95
CA LYS A 63 13.16 -6.24 17.90
C LYS A 63 11.71 -6.68 18.04
N ARG A 64 10.94 -5.90 18.80
CA ARG A 64 9.50 -6.11 19.01
C ARG A 64 8.75 -4.84 18.66
N ALA A 65 7.60 -4.99 18.02
CA ALA A 65 6.64 -3.93 17.79
C ALA A 65 5.25 -4.44 18.16
N THR A 66 4.40 -3.54 18.66
CA THR A 66 2.98 -3.84 18.92
C THR A 66 2.13 -2.77 18.25
N THR A 67 0.99 -3.18 17.71
CA THR A 67 0.02 -2.28 17.08
C THR A 67 -1.26 -2.32 17.89
N GLN A 68 -1.79 -1.13 18.18
CA GLN A 68 -3.02 -0.94 18.93
C GLN A 68 -4.06 -0.25 18.04
N VAL A 69 -5.33 -0.51 18.30
CA VAL A 69 -6.45 0.23 17.71
C VAL A 69 -7.34 0.78 18.80
N ALA A 70 -7.83 1.99 18.59
CA ALA A 70 -8.92 2.56 19.35
C ALA A 70 -10.22 2.35 18.57
N VAL A 71 -11.26 1.86 19.24
CA VAL A 71 -12.57 1.61 18.62
C VAL A 71 -13.52 2.77 18.95
N THR A 72 -14.19 3.29 17.93
CA THR A 72 -15.13 4.41 18.05
C THR A 72 -16.33 4.19 17.14
N ASP A 73 -17.51 4.61 17.60
CA ASP A 73 -18.75 4.60 16.81
C ASP A 73 -18.88 5.84 15.92
N SER A 74 -17.99 6.84 16.06
CA SER A 74 -17.98 8.02 15.19
C SER A 74 -17.11 7.77 13.96
N ARG A 75 -17.75 7.84 12.79
CA ARG A 75 -17.05 7.78 11.50
C ARG A 75 -16.00 8.89 11.38
N GLU A 76 -16.30 10.07 11.88
CA GLU A 76 -15.42 11.25 11.82
C GLU A 76 -14.14 11.02 12.63
N LEU A 77 -14.26 10.47 13.85
CA LEU A 77 -13.12 10.13 14.69
C LEU A 77 -12.29 8.99 14.10
N ALA A 78 -12.94 7.99 13.50
CA ALA A 78 -12.25 6.91 12.80
C ALA A 78 -11.43 7.43 11.61
N GLN A 79 -12.01 8.33 10.79
CA GLN A 79 -11.32 8.95 9.65
C GLN A 79 -10.16 9.84 10.08
N ALA A 80 -10.33 10.61 11.17
CA ALA A 80 -9.26 11.44 11.73
C ALA A 80 -8.09 10.60 12.29
N GLY A 81 -8.36 9.35 12.70
CA GLY A 81 -7.36 8.40 13.17
C GLY A 81 -6.59 7.66 12.07
N GLU A 82 -6.94 7.85 10.80
CA GLU A 82 -6.26 7.20 9.69
C GLU A 82 -4.79 7.68 9.57
N ASN A 83 -3.87 6.73 9.41
CA ASN A 83 -2.49 7.04 9.09
C ASN A 83 -2.35 7.23 7.57
N ALA A 84 -2.14 8.49 7.14
CA ALA A 84 -2.06 8.85 5.73
C ALA A 84 -0.98 8.08 4.96
N ASP A 85 0.20 7.82 5.56
CA ASP A 85 1.28 7.08 4.91
C ASP A 85 0.90 5.62 4.68
N VAL A 86 0.28 4.98 5.69
CA VAL A 86 -0.20 3.60 5.57
C VAL A 86 -1.33 3.51 4.55
N MET A 87 -2.28 4.45 4.59
CA MET A 87 -3.39 4.48 3.64
C MET A 87 -2.92 4.75 2.21
N GLU A 88 -1.90 5.58 2.01
CA GLU A 88 -1.25 5.76 0.71
C GLU A 88 -0.76 4.42 0.16
N CYS A 89 -0.03 3.64 0.97
CA CYS A 89 0.49 2.34 0.54
C CYS A 89 -0.62 1.33 0.27
N VAL A 90 -1.66 1.27 1.11
CA VAL A 90 -2.83 0.41 0.90
C VAL A 90 -3.54 0.73 -0.41
N VAL A 91 -3.82 2.02 -0.67
CA VAL A 91 -4.48 2.46 -1.90
C VAL A 91 -3.62 2.13 -3.13
N ALA A 92 -2.30 2.35 -3.05
CA ALA A 92 -1.39 1.99 -4.13
C ALA A 92 -1.38 0.47 -4.42
N GLN A 93 -1.47 -0.37 -3.38
CA GLN A 93 -1.55 -1.82 -3.53
C GLN A 93 -2.86 -2.24 -4.21
N LEU A 94 -4.00 -1.73 -3.74
CA LEU A 94 -5.31 -2.03 -4.32
C LEU A 94 -5.41 -1.57 -5.78
N ALA A 95 -4.86 -0.39 -6.09
CA ALA A 95 -4.79 0.10 -7.45
C ALA A 95 -3.93 -0.80 -8.35
N THR A 96 -2.88 -1.40 -7.79
CA THR A 96 -2.01 -2.34 -8.51
C THR A 96 -2.77 -3.63 -8.87
N GLU A 97 -3.53 -4.20 -7.94
CA GLU A 97 -4.37 -5.37 -8.19
C GLU A 97 -5.48 -5.10 -9.22
N THR A 98 -6.07 -3.90 -9.14
CA THR A 98 -7.04 -3.41 -10.13
C THR A 98 -6.43 -3.33 -11.52
N ASN A 99 -5.17 -2.87 -11.63
CA ASN A 99 -4.46 -2.82 -12.91
C ASN A 99 -4.14 -4.20 -13.48
N GLU A 100 -3.85 -5.19 -12.62
CA GLU A 100 -3.70 -6.58 -13.06
C GLU A 100 -5.01 -7.13 -13.62
N SER A 101 -6.14 -6.79 -13.00
CA SER A 101 -7.46 -7.13 -13.52
C SER A 101 -7.72 -6.47 -14.87
N ALA A 102 -7.39 -5.19 -15.04
CA ALA A 102 -7.49 -4.50 -16.33
C ALA A 102 -6.66 -5.19 -17.43
N VAL A 103 -5.42 -5.60 -17.13
CA VAL A 103 -4.58 -6.35 -18.08
C VAL A 103 -5.24 -7.68 -18.47
N ARG A 104 -5.76 -8.43 -17.50
CA ARG A 104 -6.47 -9.69 -17.76
C ARG A 104 -7.69 -9.49 -18.67
N LEU A 105 -8.52 -8.48 -18.38
CA LEU A 105 -9.68 -8.13 -19.21
C LEU A 105 -9.27 -7.80 -20.64
N ARG A 106 -8.16 -7.06 -20.82
CA ARG A 106 -7.68 -6.73 -22.16
C ARG A 106 -7.15 -7.96 -22.90
N ASP A 107 -6.40 -8.83 -22.21
CA ASP A 107 -5.85 -10.06 -22.76
C ASP A 107 -6.97 -11.05 -23.18
N THR A 108 -8.13 -11.04 -22.51
CA THR A 108 -9.32 -11.83 -22.89
C THR A 108 -10.20 -11.17 -23.96
N GLY A 109 -9.78 -10.04 -24.53
CA GLY A 109 -10.51 -9.32 -25.57
C GLY A 109 -11.58 -8.34 -25.07
N GLN A 110 -11.76 -8.20 -23.76
CA GLN A 110 -12.72 -7.28 -23.13
C GLN A 110 -12.14 -5.86 -23.03
N VAL A 111 -11.85 -5.26 -24.19
CA VAL A 111 -11.13 -3.98 -24.32
C VAL A 111 -11.82 -2.83 -23.58
N GLN A 112 -13.13 -2.71 -23.75
CA GLN A 112 -13.89 -1.60 -23.16
C GLN A 112 -14.00 -1.72 -21.63
N GLN A 113 -14.15 -2.95 -21.12
CA GLN A 113 -14.18 -3.20 -19.68
C GLN A 113 -12.80 -2.92 -19.06
N SER A 114 -11.71 -3.32 -19.72
CA SER A 114 -10.36 -2.98 -19.29
C SER A 114 -10.14 -1.46 -19.20
N ARG A 115 -10.60 -0.72 -20.22
CA ARG A 115 -10.55 0.75 -20.22
C ARG A 115 -11.32 1.35 -19.06
N GLN A 116 -12.56 0.92 -18.84
CA GLN A 116 -13.40 1.41 -17.73
C GLN A 116 -12.75 1.15 -16.38
N VAL A 117 -12.15 -0.04 -16.17
CA VAL A 117 -11.44 -0.35 -14.93
C VAL A 117 -10.26 0.60 -14.71
N LEU A 118 -9.50 0.94 -15.76
CA LEU A 118 -8.38 1.89 -15.65
C LEU A 118 -8.85 3.33 -15.39
N GLU A 119 -9.95 3.77 -16.02
CA GLU A 119 -10.55 5.09 -15.78
C GLU A 119 -11.08 5.22 -14.35
N GLU A 120 -11.76 4.18 -13.87
CA GLU A 120 -12.27 4.08 -12.50
C GLU A 120 -11.11 4.09 -11.49
N ASN A 121 -10.08 3.28 -11.73
CA ASN A 121 -8.91 3.25 -10.86
C ASN A 121 -8.20 4.61 -10.82
N ALA A 122 -8.10 5.30 -11.96
CA ALA A 122 -7.57 6.66 -12.02
C ALA A 122 -8.40 7.65 -11.19
N ARG A 123 -9.73 7.51 -11.16
CA ARG A 123 -10.60 8.35 -10.33
C ARG A 123 -10.35 8.11 -8.85
N VAL A 124 -10.41 6.86 -8.41
CA VAL A 124 -10.18 6.46 -7.00
C VAL A 124 -8.80 6.92 -6.51
N LEU A 125 -7.77 6.79 -7.35
CA LEU A 125 -6.42 7.24 -7.02
C LEU A 125 -6.35 8.76 -6.78
N ARG A 126 -7.00 9.57 -7.62
CA ARG A 126 -7.04 11.03 -7.46
C ARG A 126 -7.85 11.47 -6.24
N GLU A 127 -8.98 10.81 -5.98
CA GLU A 127 -9.79 11.09 -4.79
C GLU A 127 -8.99 10.84 -3.50
N ASN A 128 -8.26 9.71 -3.44
CA ASN A 128 -7.39 9.40 -2.30
C ASN A 128 -6.12 10.26 -2.27
N ALA A 129 -5.60 10.67 -3.42
CA ALA A 129 -4.49 11.63 -3.50
C ALA A 129 -4.88 12.96 -2.84
N ALA A 130 -6.08 13.47 -3.12
CA ALA A 130 -6.60 14.67 -2.49
C ALA A 130 -6.85 14.46 -0.99
N LYS A 131 -7.44 13.32 -0.59
CA LYS A 131 -7.71 12.99 0.82
C LYS A 131 -6.43 12.94 1.67
N TYR A 132 -5.37 12.30 1.16
CA TYR A 132 -4.12 12.08 1.91
C TYR A 132 -2.99 13.04 1.52
N ASN A 133 -3.24 14.02 0.64
CA ASN A 133 -2.23 14.90 0.05
C ASN A 133 -1.04 14.14 -0.58
N SER A 134 -1.32 13.01 -1.24
CA SER A 134 -0.31 12.12 -1.79
C SER A 134 0.02 12.43 -3.26
N GLN A 135 1.25 12.90 -3.50
CA GLN A 135 1.77 13.06 -4.86
C GLN A 135 1.97 11.72 -5.57
N LYS A 136 2.24 10.65 -4.81
CA LYS A 136 2.42 9.30 -5.35
C LYS A 136 1.11 8.79 -5.95
N LEU A 137 0.01 8.89 -5.21
CA LEU A 137 -1.31 8.48 -5.70
C LEU A 137 -1.76 9.32 -6.90
N GLU A 138 -1.48 10.62 -6.91
CA GLU A 138 -1.77 11.49 -8.05
C GLU A 138 -1.04 11.04 -9.31
N SER A 139 0.26 10.73 -9.19
CA SER A 139 1.09 10.21 -10.29
C SER A 139 0.57 8.87 -10.82
N LEU A 140 0.16 7.96 -9.92
CA LEU A 140 -0.47 6.69 -10.30
C LEU A 140 -1.80 6.93 -11.00
N GLY A 141 -2.62 7.88 -10.54
CA GLY A 141 -3.90 8.24 -11.15
C GLY A 141 -3.72 8.76 -12.57
N LYS A 142 -2.74 9.64 -12.79
CA LYS A 142 -2.36 10.11 -14.13
C LYS A 142 -1.93 8.97 -15.03
N THR A 143 -1.05 8.09 -14.53
CA THR A 143 -0.56 6.92 -15.28
C THR A 143 -1.71 6.01 -15.71
N ASN A 144 -2.67 5.74 -14.83
CA ASN A 144 -3.86 4.94 -15.14
C ASN A 144 -4.73 5.59 -16.22
N SER A 145 -4.91 6.90 -16.15
CA SER A 145 -5.64 7.68 -17.16
C SER A 145 -4.98 7.58 -18.54
N ASP A 146 -3.65 7.68 -18.60
CA ASP A 146 -2.89 7.56 -19.85
C ASP A 146 -2.93 6.12 -20.39
N GLN A 147 -2.93 5.13 -19.50
CA GLN A 147 -3.09 3.71 -19.86
C GLN A 147 -4.48 3.43 -20.42
N ALA A 148 -5.55 3.99 -19.82
CA ALA A 148 -6.91 3.87 -20.33
C ALA A 148 -7.06 4.39 -21.76
N ASN A 149 -6.40 5.49 -22.09
CA ASN A 149 -6.42 6.06 -23.44
C ASN A 149 -5.69 5.18 -24.47
N GLN A 150 -4.70 4.40 -24.03
CA GLN A 150 -3.87 3.57 -24.92
C GLN A 150 -4.33 2.12 -24.99
N VAL A 151 -5.10 1.63 -24.02
CA VAL A 151 -5.46 0.21 -23.91
C VAL A 151 -6.23 -0.30 -25.12
N ALA A 152 -6.97 0.58 -25.80
CA ALA A 152 -7.73 0.21 -27.00
C ALA A 152 -6.85 -0.04 -28.23
N ASP A 153 -5.65 0.54 -28.30
CA ASP A 153 -4.75 0.44 -29.45
C ASP A 153 -4.04 -0.94 -29.52
N PRO A 154 -4.36 -1.80 -30.51
CA PRO A 154 -3.74 -3.12 -30.62
C PRO A 154 -2.23 -3.06 -30.92
N GLN A 155 -1.76 -2.04 -31.64
CA GLN A 155 -0.35 -1.92 -32.02
C GLN A 155 0.52 -1.57 -30.82
N ARG A 156 -0.04 -0.80 -29.87
CA ARG A 156 0.65 -0.38 -28.65
C ARG A 156 0.47 -1.34 -27.48
N TRP A 157 -0.51 -2.25 -27.54
CA TRP A 157 -0.87 -3.13 -26.42
C TRP A 157 0.32 -3.87 -25.82
N LYS A 158 1.19 -4.47 -26.65
CA LYS A 158 2.35 -5.24 -26.17
C LYS A 158 3.31 -4.39 -25.33
N ALA A 159 3.56 -3.15 -25.76
CA ALA A 159 4.44 -2.22 -25.04
C ALA A 159 3.76 -1.72 -23.76
N LEU A 160 2.48 -1.35 -23.85
CA LEU A 160 1.67 -0.89 -22.73
C LEU A 160 1.59 -1.94 -21.62
N ARG A 161 1.23 -3.18 -21.98
CA ARG A 161 1.16 -4.32 -21.06
C ARG A 161 2.47 -4.53 -20.31
N LYS A 162 3.61 -4.48 -21.00
CA LYS A 162 4.94 -4.60 -20.36
C LYS A 162 5.20 -3.48 -19.36
N SER A 163 4.84 -2.24 -19.71
CA SER A 163 4.96 -1.09 -18.81
C SER A 163 4.07 -1.26 -17.57
N MET A 164 2.81 -1.68 -17.76
CA MET A 164 1.87 -1.95 -16.67
C MET A 164 2.39 -3.05 -15.74
N THR A 165 2.81 -4.19 -16.29
CA THR A 165 3.35 -5.31 -15.50
C THR A 165 4.62 -4.91 -14.73
N LYS A 166 5.50 -4.11 -15.34
CA LYS A 166 6.68 -3.59 -14.63
C LYS A 166 6.29 -2.69 -13.47
N GLY A 167 5.38 -1.73 -13.67
CA GLY A 167 4.91 -0.85 -12.60
C GLY A 167 4.27 -1.62 -11.45
N GLN A 168 3.46 -2.63 -11.78
CA GLN A 168 2.84 -3.54 -10.79
C GLN A 168 3.90 -4.27 -9.97
N TYR A 169 4.94 -4.80 -10.63
CA TYR A 169 6.05 -5.46 -9.96
C TYR A 169 6.81 -4.50 -9.04
N ASP A 170 7.15 -3.29 -9.52
CA ASP A 170 7.91 -2.31 -8.75
C ASP A 170 7.15 -1.91 -7.46
N ILE A 171 5.83 -1.70 -7.54
CA ILE A 171 4.98 -1.37 -6.37
C ILE A 171 4.89 -2.55 -5.40
N LYS A 172 4.81 -3.78 -5.91
CA LYS A 172 4.78 -5.01 -5.08
C LYS A 172 6.13 -5.33 -4.42
N GLN A 173 7.25 -4.85 -4.97
CA GLN A 173 8.59 -5.06 -4.41
C GLN A 173 9.05 -3.93 -3.50
N GLN A 174 8.44 -2.73 -3.58
CA GLN A 174 8.73 -1.60 -2.70
C GLN A 174 8.37 -1.82 -1.22
N THR A 175 7.84 -3.00 -0.88
CA THR A 175 7.70 -3.49 0.50
C THR A 175 8.95 -4.21 1.02
N GLY A 176 10.07 -4.21 0.28
CA GLY A 176 11.30 -4.93 0.64
C GLY A 176 12.62 -4.16 0.51
N LYS A 177 12.63 -2.82 0.55
CA LYS A 177 13.88 -2.03 0.59
C LYS A 177 13.94 -1.09 1.78
#